data_AF-A0A6A5SBQ3-F1
#
_entry.id   AF-A0A6A5SBQ3-F1
#
_cell.length_a   1.000
_cell.length_b   1.000
_cell.length_c   1.000
_cell.angle_alpha   90.00
_cell.angle_beta   90.00
_cell.angle_gamma   90.00
#
_symmetry.space_group_name_H-M   'P 1'
#
loop_
_entity.id
_entity.type
_entity.pdbx_description
1 polymer ?
#
loop_
_entity_poly.entity_id
_entity_poly.type
_entity_poly.pdbx_seq_one_letter_code
_entity_poly.pdbx_strand_id
1 'polypeptide(L)'
;TDSSAVPQLSKDGSNVWHWENAFKLYAQANAYDQLLKGTWERPIVVVPDLQKEPTQFGTSTIPDQATLNAEHQRWQAAEAALKLAILNTVPKDLYKGIMDKSVTDQFTSLLSQFRDQGVTEECTVWANFFKLRASHCATTLVFTNQFKAGLAKVDKMECTILAKCKVY
;
A
#
# COMPACT_ATOMS: atom_id res chain seq x y z
N THR A 1 17.90 17.54 6.12
CA THR A 1 16.53 17.39 5.58
C THR A 1 16.22 15.91 5.55
N ASP A 2 15.49 15.43 6.57
CA ASP A 2 15.21 14.01 6.81
C ASP A 2 14.39 13.39 5.68
N SER A 3 15.08 12.79 4.72
CA SER A 3 14.49 12.14 3.55
C SER A 3 13.88 10.75 3.87
N SER A 4 13.62 10.47 5.15
CA SER A 4 13.11 9.18 5.65
C SER A 4 11.75 9.30 6.37
N ALA A 5 11.19 10.51 6.45
CA ALA A 5 9.93 10.75 7.14
C ALA A 5 8.75 10.51 6.20
N VAL A 6 7.90 9.53 6.52
CA VAL A 6 6.58 9.38 5.89
C VAL A 6 5.76 10.66 6.16
N PRO A 7 5.15 11.28 5.13
CA PRO A 7 4.36 12.50 5.30
C PRO A 7 3.11 12.23 6.15
N GLN A 8 2.49 13.28 6.70
CA GLN A 8 1.17 13.15 7.32
C GLN A 8 0.10 12.88 6.26
N LEU A 9 -0.79 11.91 6.51
CA LEU A 9 -1.95 11.64 5.70
C LEU A 9 -3.01 12.73 5.95
N SER A 10 -3.43 13.40 4.89
CA SER A 10 -4.49 14.40 4.97
C SER A 10 -5.81 13.72 5.31
N LYS A 11 -6.65 14.37 6.12
CA LYS A 11 -7.96 13.82 6.53
C LYS A 11 -8.91 13.56 5.37
N ASP A 12 -8.77 14.33 4.31
CA ASP A 12 -9.54 14.23 3.07
C ASP A 12 -8.94 13.24 2.06
N GLY A 13 -7.79 12.62 2.38
CA GLY A 13 -7.11 11.67 1.49
C GLY A 13 -6.41 12.29 0.29
N SER A 14 -6.32 13.62 0.20
CA SER A 14 -5.71 14.39 -0.90
C SER A 14 -4.21 14.17 -1.11
N ASN A 15 -3.60 13.29 -0.33
CA ASN A 15 -2.21 12.89 -0.53
C ASN A 15 -2.04 11.40 -0.27
N VAL A 16 -3.12 10.60 -0.35
CA VAL A 16 -3.09 9.17 -0.05
C VAL A 16 -2.09 8.43 -0.91
N TRP A 17 -1.95 8.80 -2.19
CA TRP A 17 -0.97 8.20 -3.09
C TRP A 17 0.47 8.51 -2.66
N HIS A 18 0.74 9.76 -2.28
CA HIS A 18 2.05 10.17 -1.78
C HIS A 18 2.39 9.48 -0.46
N TRP A 19 1.42 9.40 0.45
CA TRP A 19 1.54 8.71 1.72
C TRP A 19 1.80 7.20 1.52
N GLU A 20 1.00 6.53 0.68
CA GLU A 20 1.13 5.11 0.37
C GLU A 20 2.54 4.78 -0.14
N ASN A 21 3.04 5.57 -1.10
CA ASN A 21 4.37 5.35 -1.67
C ASN A 21 5.49 5.61 -0.65
N ALA A 22 5.39 6.68 0.13
CA ALA A 22 6.36 6.98 1.17
C ALA A 22 6.37 5.89 2.27
N PHE A 23 5.21 5.36 2.64
CA PHE A 23 5.09 4.29 3.63
C PHE A 23 5.70 2.97 3.11
N LYS A 24 5.48 2.63 1.83
CA LYS A 24 6.13 1.48 1.18
C LYS A 24 7.66 1.64 1.14
N LEU A 25 8.15 2.83 0.80
CA LEU A 25 9.58 3.13 0.77
C LEU A 25 10.20 3.04 2.18
N TYR A 26 9.51 3.57 3.20
CA TYR A 26 9.93 3.44 4.60
C TYR A 26 10.07 1.96 5.01
N ALA A 27 9.09 1.13 4.66
CA ALA A 27 9.16 -0.30 4.95
C ALA A 27 10.29 -1.00 4.21
N GLN A 28 10.52 -0.68 2.93
CA GLN A 28 11.63 -1.22 2.15
C GLN A 28 12.99 -0.81 2.73
N ALA A 29 13.16 0.47 3.09
CA ALA A 29 14.39 0.99 3.69
C ALA A 29 14.75 0.29 5.01
N ASN A 30 13.75 -0.19 5.75
CA ASN A 30 13.93 -0.92 7.00
C ASN A 30 13.83 -2.45 6.84
N ALA A 31 13.72 -2.98 5.61
CA ALA A 31 13.55 -4.41 5.32
C ALA A 31 12.30 -5.04 5.99
N TYR A 32 11.21 -4.28 6.08
CA TYR A 32 9.90 -4.70 6.60
C TYR A 32 8.84 -4.87 5.50
N ASP A 33 9.24 -4.77 4.23
CA ASP A 33 8.31 -4.80 3.09
C ASP A 33 7.54 -6.12 2.98
N GLN A 34 8.15 -7.22 3.40
CA GLN A 34 7.51 -8.53 3.44
C GLN A 34 6.36 -8.61 4.45
N LEU A 35 6.45 -7.85 5.55
CA LEU A 35 5.36 -7.76 6.54
C LEU A 35 4.16 -7.03 5.93
N LEU A 36 4.41 -5.92 5.23
CA LEU A 36 3.40 -5.16 4.50
C LEU A 36 2.75 -5.92 3.35
N LYS A 37 3.49 -6.82 2.69
CA LYS A 37 2.95 -7.72 1.65
C LYS A 37 2.20 -8.92 2.23
N GLY A 38 2.22 -9.11 3.55
CA GLY A 38 1.67 -10.29 4.22
C GLY A 38 2.46 -11.58 3.98
N THR A 39 3.67 -11.49 3.42
CA THR A 39 4.52 -12.66 3.13
C THR A 39 5.44 -13.03 4.30
N TRP A 40 5.62 -12.12 5.26
CA TRP A 40 6.33 -12.41 6.51
C TRP A 40 5.34 -12.71 7.63
N GLU A 41 4.98 -13.99 7.71
CA GLU A 41 4.07 -14.49 8.75
C GLU A 41 4.75 -14.48 10.12
N ARG A 42 3.92 -14.38 11.17
CA ARG A 42 4.37 -14.42 12.56
C ARG A 42 5.05 -15.77 12.82
N PRO A 43 6.33 -15.80 13.25
CA PRO A 43 7.00 -17.06 13.57
C PRO A 43 6.30 -17.80 14.71
N ILE A 44 6.04 -19.10 14.52
CA ILE A 44 5.50 -19.97 15.56
C ILE A 44 6.61 -20.27 16.55
N VAL A 45 6.57 -19.64 17.72
CA VAL A 45 7.44 -20.02 18.84
C VAL A 45 6.83 -21.25 19.49
N VAL A 46 7.38 -22.42 19.21
CA VAL A 46 7.07 -23.62 20.00
C VAL A 46 7.71 -23.42 21.36
N VAL A 47 6.89 -23.20 22.40
CA VAL A 47 7.35 -23.29 23.78
C VAL A 47 7.58 -24.78 24.06
N PRO A 48 8.80 -25.21 24.46
CA PRO A 48 9.00 -26.61 24.81
C PRO A 48 8.10 -26.95 25.98
N ASP A 49 7.12 -27.82 25.75
CA ASP A 49 6.40 -28.47 26.84
C ASP A 49 7.40 -29.43 27.51
N LEU A 50 7.94 -29.02 28.66
CA LEU A 50 8.91 -29.78 29.44
C LEU A 50 8.35 -31.12 29.96
N GLN A 51 7.08 -31.46 29.69
CA GLN A 51 6.43 -32.69 30.14
C GLN A 51 6.27 -33.79 29.06
N LYS A 52 6.70 -33.58 27.81
CA LYS A 52 6.65 -34.64 26.78
C LYS A 52 8.02 -35.25 26.49
N GLU A 53 8.15 -36.53 26.81
CA GLU A 53 9.28 -37.40 26.45
C GLU A 53 9.59 -37.32 24.94
N PRO A 54 10.87 -37.30 24.53
CA PRO A 54 11.23 -37.11 23.13
C PRO A 54 10.98 -38.40 22.34
N THR A 55 9.87 -38.47 21.61
CA THR A 55 9.72 -39.47 20.54
C THR A 55 10.46 -38.96 19.30
N GLN A 56 11.56 -39.64 18.95
CA GLN A 56 12.39 -39.35 17.77
C GLN A 56 11.57 -39.24 16.49
N PHE A 57 11.81 -38.20 15.68
CA PHE A 57 11.64 -38.27 14.23
C PHE A 57 12.63 -37.36 13.49
N GLY A 58 13.33 -37.96 12.53
CA GLY A 58 13.71 -37.36 11.24
C GLY A 58 14.80 -36.28 11.23
N THR A 59 15.89 -36.57 10.52
CA THR A 59 16.87 -35.61 10.01
C THR A 59 16.20 -34.53 9.16
N SER A 60 15.81 -33.43 9.80
CA SER A 60 15.64 -32.13 9.17
C SER A 60 16.24 -31.12 10.14
N THR A 61 17.13 -30.25 9.67
CA THR A 61 17.83 -29.27 10.49
C THR A 61 16.81 -28.39 11.22
N ILE A 62 16.50 -28.74 12.48
CA ILE A 62 15.61 -27.95 13.32
C ILE A 62 16.36 -26.66 13.62
N PRO A 63 15.85 -25.48 13.23
CA PRO A 63 16.47 -24.22 13.63
C PRO A 63 16.52 -24.15 15.15
N ASP A 64 17.68 -23.82 15.71
CA ASP A 64 17.87 -23.65 17.15
C ASP A 64 16.79 -22.70 17.71
N GLN A 65 16.23 -23.02 18.89
CA GLN A 65 15.19 -22.23 19.54
C GLN A 65 15.62 -20.76 19.71
N ALA A 66 16.91 -20.51 19.90
CA ALA A 66 17.47 -19.16 19.93
C ALA A 66 17.26 -18.40 18.61
N THR A 67 17.38 -19.10 17.47
CA THR A 67 17.15 -18.54 16.13
C THR A 67 15.68 -18.22 15.91
N LEU A 68 14.76 -19.12 16.30
CA LEU A 68 13.32 -18.90 16.22
C LEU A 68 12.87 -17.72 17.10
N ASN A 69 13.41 -17.60 18.32
CA ASN A 69 13.12 -16.50 19.22
C ASN A 69 13.65 -15.17 18.67
N ALA A 70 14.86 -15.14 18.11
CA ALA A 70 15.43 -13.95 17.49
C ALA A 70 14.62 -13.48 16.28
N GLU A 71 14.15 -14.42 15.44
CA GLU A 71 13.26 -14.10 14.32
C GLU A 71 11.92 -13.56 14.80
N HIS A 72 11.33 -14.14 15.85
CA HIS A 72 10.10 -13.65 16.45
C HIS A 72 10.24 -12.23 16.99
N GLN A 73 11.34 -11.92 17.70
CA GLN A 73 11.62 -10.57 18.17
C GLN A 73 11.79 -9.58 17.03
N ARG A 74 12.48 -9.98 15.96
CA ARG A 74 12.65 -9.15 14.77
C ARG A 74 11.31 -8.84 14.11
N TRP A 75 10.43 -9.83 13.99
CA TRP A 75 9.07 -9.66 13.48
C TRP A 75 8.25 -8.69 14.36
N GLN A 76 8.30 -8.86 15.68
CA GLN A 76 7.60 -7.96 16.61
C GLN A 76 8.11 -6.51 16.53
N ALA A 77 9.44 -6.33 16.45
CA ALA A 77 10.04 -5.01 16.30
C ALA A 77 9.62 -4.34 14.99
N ALA A 78 9.58 -5.09 13.88
CA ALA A 78 9.11 -4.61 12.59
C ALA A 78 7.63 -4.20 12.63
N GLU A 79 6.77 -5.03 13.23
CA GLU A 79 5.36 -4.72 13.39
C GLU A 79 5.16 -3.46 14.23
N ALA A 80 5.85 -3.35 15.37
CA ALA A 80 5.75 -2.19 16.25
C ALA A 80 6.23 -0.89 15.57
N ALA A 81 7.33 -0.96 14.82
CA ALA A 81 7.87 0.18 14.08
C ALA A 81 6.86 0.68 13.03
N LEU A 82 6.24 -0.22 12.27
CA LEU A 82 5.24 0.14 11.28
C LEU A 82 3.94 0.66 11.92
N LYS A 83 3.47 0.07 13.03
CA LYS A 83 2.31 0.62 13.77
C LYS A 83 2.60 2.03 14.28
N LEU A 84 3.81 2.27 14.78
CA LEU A 84 4.23 3.59 15.24
C LEU A 84 4.30 4.59 14.07
N ALA A 85 4.79 4.17 12.91
CA ALA A 85 4.80 5.00 11.71
C ALA A 85 3.36 5.36 11.27
N ILE A 86 2.42 4.41 11.31
CA ILE A 86 1.00 4.68 11.05
C ILE A 86 0.44 5.65 12.09
N LEU A 87 0.61 5.39 13.37
CA LEU A 87 0.14 6.25 14.46
C LEU A 87 0.64 7.69 14.32
N ASN A 88 1.90 7.85 13.93
CA ASN A 88 2.51 9.17 13.81
C ASN A 88 2.11 9.90 12.55
N THR A 89 1.62 9.22 11.51
CA THR A 89 1.36 9.83 10.19
C THR A 89 -0.11 9.84 9.81
N VAL A 90 -0.96 9.12 10.54
CA VAL A 90 -2.39 9.01 10.25
C VAL A 90 -3.19 9.81 11.28
N PRO A 91 -4.21 10.57 10.85
CA PRO A 91 -5.13 11.25 11.74
C PRO A 91 -5.74 10.31 12.80
N LYS A 92 -5.79 10.76 14.05
CA LYS A 92 -6.26 9.96 15.20
C LYS A 92 -7.67 9.39 15.01
N ASP A 93 -8.53 10.13 14.34
CA ASP A 93 -9.88 9.79 13.96
C ASP A 93 -9.95 8.53 13.07
N LEU A 94 -9.02 8.41 12.11
CA LEU A 94 -8.91 7.25 11.23
C LEU A 94 -8.22 6.08 11.93
N TYR A 95 -7.20 6.38 12.76
CA TYR A 95 -6.43 5.37 13.49
C TYR A 95 -7.29 4.54 14.47
N LYS A 96 -8.25 5.18 15.17
CA LYS A 96 -9.11 4.49 16.16
C LYS A 96 -9.85 3.27 15.61
N GLY A 97 -10.26 3.30 14.34
CA GLY A 97 -11.01 2.20 13.72
C GLY A 97 -10.14 1.01 13.30
N ILE A 98 -8.81 1.17 13.31
CA ILE A 98 -7.87 0.18 12.79
C ILE A 98 -6.85 -0.28 13.84
N MET A 99 -6.80 0.36 15.01
CA MET A 99 -5.74 0.16 16.01
C MET A 99 -5.53 -1.30 16.46
N ASP A 100 -6.61 -2.09 16.53
CA ASP A 100 -6.56 -3.48 17.00
C ASP A 100 -6.16 -4.48 15.89
N LYS A 101 -5.99 -4.02 14.65
CA LYS A 101 -5.66 -4.87 13.51
C LYS A 101 -4.14 -5.05 13.34
N SER A 102 -3.76 -6.06 12.54
CA SER A 102 -2.37 -6.22 12.08
C SER A 102 -1.92 -4.99 11.27
N VAL A 103 -0.61 -4.73 11.17
CA VAL A 103 -0.09 -3.64 10.33
C VAL A 103 -0.58 -3.72 8.89
N THR A 104 -0.63 -4.93 8.34
CA THR A 104 -1.05 -5.19 6.96
C THR A 104 -2.52 -4.83 6.77
N ASP A 105 -3.37 -5.20 7.73
CA ASP A 105 -4.80 -4.88 7.71
C ASP A 105 -5.05 -3.40 7.98
N GLN A 106 -4.26 -2.77 8.85
CA GLN A 106 -4.29 -1.32 9.10
C GLN A 106 -4.00 -0.56 7.81
N PHE A 107 -2.90 -0.91 7.14
CA PHE A 107 -2.49 -0.33 5.87
C PHE A 107 -3.55 -0.53 4.79
N THR A 108 -4.06 -1.76 4.64
CA THR A 108 -5.07 -2.08 3.62
C THR A 108 -6.39 -1.39 3.90
N SER A 109 -6.84 -1.33 5.16
CA SER A 109 -8.08 -0.66 5.56
C SER A 109 -8.03 0.86 5.31
N LEU A 110 -6.88 1.49 5.55
CA LEU A 110 -6.69 2.91 5.23
C LEU A 110 -6.81 3.14 3.73
N LEU A 111 -6.11 2.32 2.94
CA LEU A 111 -6.15 2.46 1.48
C LEU A 111 -7.53 2.15 0.90
N SER A 112 -8.26 1.18 1.44
CA SER A 112 -9.62 0.88 0.99
C SER A 112 -10.56 2.03 1.36
N GLN A 113 -10.46 2.59 2.57
CA GLN A 113 -11.28 3.71 2.98
C GLN A 113 -11.15 4.90 2.02
N PHE A 114 -9.93 5.23 1.59
CA PHE A 114 -9.71 6.32 0.63
C PHE A 114 -9.92 5.92 -0.82
N ARG A 115 -9.86 4.64 -1.21
CA ARG A 115 -10.26 4.21 -2.56
C ARG A 115 -11.78 4.16 -2.72
N ASP A 116 -12.48 3.70 -1.68
CA ASP A 116 -13.93 3.62 -1.63
C ASP A 116 -14.56 5.02 -1.46
N GLN A 117 -13.88 5.92 -0.75
CA GLN A 117 -14.27 7.34 -0.64
C GLN A 117 -13.69 8.21 -1.76
N GLY A 118 -12.65 7.75 -2.47
CA GLY A 118 -11.79 8.57 -3.32
C GLY A 118 -11.58 8.02 -4.72
N VAL A 119 -12.69 7.92 -5.45
CA VAL A 119 -12.76 8.20 -6.90
C VAL A 119 -12.48 9.70 -7.13
N THR A 120 -11.48 10.30 -6.47
CA THR A 120 -11.35 11.76 -6.36
C THR A 120 -10.02 12.29 -6.82
N GLU A 121 -8.85 11.71 -6.55
CA GLU A 121 -7.61 12.32 -7.06
C GLU A 121 -7.41 12.10 -8.56
N GLU A 122 -7.38 10.85 -9.02
CA GLU A 122 -7.26 10.58 -10.45
C GLU A 122 -8.47 11.14 -11.20
N CYS A 123 -9.68 10.99 -10.69
CA CYS A 123 -10.86 11.58 -11.31
C CYS A 123 -10.91 13.10 -11.24
N THR A 124 -10.30 13.77 -10.25
CA THR A 124 -10.18 15.24 -10.23
C THR A 124 -9.11 15.71 -11.18
N VAL A 125 -7.98 15.01 -11.28
CA VAL A 125 -6.95 15.32 -12.28
C VAL A 125 -7.52 15.13 -13.69
N TRP A 126 -8.18 14.00 -13.95
CA TRP A 126 -8.87 13.74 -15.21
C TRP A 126 -10.02 14.74 -15.42
N ALA A 127 -10.84 15.05 -14.42
CA ALA A 127 -11.93 16.02 -14.55
C ALA A 127 -11.40 17.44 -14.79
N ASN A 128 -10.32 17.86 -14.14
CA ASN A 128 -9.68 19.16 -14.37
C ASN A 128 -9.04 19.21 -15.76
N PHE A 129 -8.39 18.13 -16.19
CA PHE A 129 -7.88 17.98 -17.55
C PHE A 129 -9.01 18.07 -18.59
N PHE A 130 -10.13 17.37 -18.36
CA PHE A 130 -11.30 17.42 -19.22
C PHE A 130 -11.95 18.81 -19.22
N LYS A 131 -12.04 19.49 -18.07
CA LYS A 131 -12.52 20.88 -17.98
C LYS A 131 -11.64 21.84 -18.79
N LEU A 132 -10.31 21.72 -18.68
CA LEU A 132 -9.34 22.52 -19.44
C LEU A 132 -9.39 22.25 -20.95
N ARG A 133 -9.67 21.02 -21.37
CA ARG A 133 -9.82 20.67 -22.80
C ARG A 133 -11.19 21.07 -23.34
N ALA A 134 -12.24 20.95 -22.53
CA ALA A 134 -13.60 21.31 -22.89
C ALA A 134 -13.82 22.84 -22.93
N SER A 135 -13.06 23.63 -22.16
CA SER A 135 -13.16 25.10 -22.19
C SER A 135 -12.86 25.69 -23.57
N HIS A 136 -12.06 25.00 -24.38
CA HIS A 136 -11.74 25.38 -25.76
C HIS A 136 -12.70 24.80 -26.81
N CYS A 137 -13.69 24.00 -26.40
CA CYS A 137 -14.66 23.39 -27.28
C CYS A 137 -16.02 24.08 -27.15
N ALA A 138 -16.52 24.66 -28.24
CA ALA A 138 -17.82 25.35 -28.23
C ALA A 138 -19.01 24.42 -27.93
N THR A 139 -18.88 23.11 -28.19
CA THR A 139 -19.90 22.10 -27.90
C THR A 139 -19.28 20.77 -27.49
N THR A 140 -20.04 19.97 -26.75
CA THR A 140 -19.67 18.59 -26.37
C THR A 140 -19.38 17.70 -27.57
N LEU A 141 -20.03 17.95 -28.72
CA LEU A 141 -19.80 17.21 -29.97
C LEU A 141 -18.41 17.49 -30.55
N VAL A 142 -17.97 18.74 -30.54
CA VAL A 142 -16.63 19.14 -31.01
C VAL A 142 -15.54 18.53 -30.13
N PHE A 143 -15.73 18.57 -28.82
CA PHE A 143 -14.84 17.90 -27.86
C PHE A 143 -14.74 16.40 -28.15
N THR A 144 -15.88 15.71 -28.31
CA THR A 144 -15.93 14.26 -28.55
C THR A 144 -15.22 13.88 -29.86
N ASN A 145 -15.41 14.68 -30.92
CA ASN A 145 -14.74 14.45 -32.20
C ASN A 145 -13.23 14.68 -32.11
N GLN A 146 -12.78 15.72 -31.42
CA GLN A 146 -11.35 15.99 -31.20
C GLN A 146 -10.70 14.94 -30.30
N PHE A 147 -11.41 14.46 -29.28
CA PHE A 147 -10.93 13.40 -28.40
C PHE A 147 -10.78 12.08 -29.16
N LYS A 148 -11.79 11.67 -29.95
CA LYS A 148 -11.70 10.49 -30.83
C LYS A 148 -10.57 10.60 -31.85
N ALA A 149 -10.38 11.79 -32.44
CA ALA A 149 -9.25 12.04 -33.35
C ALA A 149 -7.89 11.99 -32.63
N GLY A 150 -7.84 12.42 -31.37
CA GLY A 150 -6.66 12.30 -30.49
C GLY A 150 -6.33 10.85 -30.17
N LEU A 151 -7.33 10.04 -29.77
CA LEU A 151 -7.17 8.61 -29.53
C LEU A 151 -6.70 7.87 -30.78
N ALA A 152 -7.27 8.16 -31.94
CA ALA A 152 -6.84 7.58 -33.22
C ALA A 152 -5.41 7.97 -33.62
N LYS A 153 -4.89 9.11 -33.14
CA LYS A 153 -3.48 9.50 -33.31
C LYS A 153 -2.56 8.78 -32.32
N VAL A 154 -3.01 8.60 -31.08
CA VAL A 154 -2.26 7.85 -30.05
C VAL A 154 -2.19 6.37 -30.40
N ASP A 155 -3.23 5.79 -31.00
CA ASP A 155 -3.23 4.40 -31.48
C ASP A 155 -2.30 4.18 -32.70
N LYS A 156 -2.02 5.26 -33.44
CA LYS A 156 -1.04 5.29 -34.54
C LYS A 156 0.39 5.60 -34.09
N MET A 157 0.56 6.17 -32.90
CA MET A 157 1.86 6.24 -32.26
C MET A 157 2.08 4.86 -31.63
N GLU A 158 3.22 4.22 -31.89
CA GLU A 158 3.60 2.95 -31.24
C GLU A 158 3.90 3.17 -29.75
N CYS A 159 3.01 3.83 -29.02
CA CYS A 159 2.98 3.80 -27.57
C CYS A 159 2.47 2.41 -27.20
N THR A 160 3.32 1.60 -26.58
CA THR A 160 2.97 0.32 -25.94
C THR A 160 1.99 0.56 -24.79
N ILE A 161 0.77 0.96 -25.12
CA ILE A 161 -0.34 1.07 -24.17
C ILE A 161 -0.92 -0.34 -24.08
N LEU A 162 -0.69 -0.97 -22.92
CA LEU A 162 -1.20 -2.29 -22.58
C LEU A 162 -2.71 -2.35 -22.86
N ALA A 163 -3.16 -3.43 -23.52
CA ALA A 163 -4.53 -3.60 -24.02
C ALA A 163 -5.63 -3.37 -22.96
N LYS A 164 -5.31 -3.54 -21.67
CA LYS A 164 -6.20 -3.23 -20.54
C LYS A 164 -6.62 -1.75 -20.44
N CYS A 165 -5.88 -0.83 -21.05
CA CYS A 165 -6.18 0.60 -21.05
C CYS A 165 -6.96 1.05 -22.30
N LYS A 166 -7.27 0.16 -23.24
CA LYS A 166 -8.00 0.47 -24.49
C LYS A 166 -9.52 0.22 -24.41
N VAL A 167 -10.02 -0.24 -23.27
CA VAL A 167 -11.44 -0.53 -23.05
C VAL A 167 -12.05 0.50 -22.11
N TYR A 168 -12.22 1.73 -22.61
CA TYR A 168 -13.15 2.75 -22.12
C TYR A 168 -13.49 3.71 -23.26
#